data_AF-A0A966VV41-F1
#
_entry.id   AF-A0A966VV41-F1
#
_cell.length_a   1.000
_cell.length_b   1.000
_cell.length_c   1.000
_cell.angle_alpha   90.00
_cell.angle_beta   90.00
_cell.angle_gamma   90.00
#
_symmetry.space_group_name_H-M   'P 1'
#
loop_
_entity.id
_entity.type
_entity.pdbx_description
1 polymer ?
#
loop_
_entity_poly.entity_id
_entity_poly.type
_entity_poly.pdbx_seq_one_letter_code
_entity_poly.pdbx_strand_id
1 'polypeptide(L)'
;HLIGQLQKHAYTHHIERLMVLGNFMLLCEFDPNEVYSWFMEWYIDSYDWVMVPNVYGMTQFADGGIMTTKPYISGSNYLLKMGNWEKGETLLIGNDIQASWSEIWDGLFWRFMDKQRKFFSSNPRLGMLLKTLDKMDPTKKERLFAIANGYLKKLDQTKH
;
A
#
# COMPACT_ATOMS: atom_id res chain seq x y z
N HIS A 1 11.43 3.19 10.95
CA HIS A 1 10.87 3.29 12.32
C HIS A 1 10.03 2.07 12.69
N LEU A 2 8.87 1.83 12.04
CA LEU A 2 7.97 0.71 12.37
C LEU A 2 8.64 -0.67 12.36
N ILE A 3 9.44 -0.98 11.33
CA ILE A 3 10.17 -2.25 11.26
C ILE A 3 11.12 -2.42 12.46
N GLY A 4 11.75 -1.35 12.92
CA GLY A 4 12.61 -1.39 14.12
C GLY A 4 11.83 -1.66 15.41
N GLN A 5 10.61 -1.09 15.53
CA GLN A 5 9.73 -1.40 16.65
C GLN A 5 9.25 -2.85 16.61
N LEU A 6 8.88 -3.34 15.42
CA LEU A 6 8.48 -4.72 15.21
C LEU A 6 9.61 -5.70 15.53
N GLN A 7 10.85 -5.42 15.09
CA GLN A 7 12.04 -6.21 15.43
C GLN A 7 12.29 -6.28 16.94
N LYS A 8 12.05 -5.18 17.66
CA LYS A 8 12.33 -5.08 19.09
C LYS A 8 11.23 -5.67 19.97
N HIS A 9 9.98 -5.54 19.55
CA HIS A 9 8.82 -5.81 20.40
C HIS A 9 7.90 -6.91 19.85
N ALA A 10 8.14 -7.40 18.63
CA ALA A 10 7.25 -8.33 17.91
C ALA A 10 5.78 -7.87 17.90
N TYR A 11 5.57 -6.55 17.97
CA TYR A 11 4.26 -5.94 18.11
C TYR A 11 4.24 -4.54 17.49
N THR A 12 3.13 -4.24 16.82
CA THR A 12 2.72 -2.90 16.38
C THR A 12 1.22 -2.77 16.59
N HIS A 13 0.72 -1.54 16.64
CA HIS A 13 -0.71 -1.29 16.80
C HIS A 13 -1.49 -1.70 15.54
N HIS A 14 -2.74 -2.10 15.74
CA HIS A 14 -3.61 -2.60 14.66
C HIS A 14 -3.69 -1.64 13.45
N ILE A 15 -3.76 -0.32 13.69
CA ILE A 15 -3.84 0.66 12.60
C ILE A 15 -2.55 0.73 11.77
N GLU A 16 -1.39 0.46 12.37
CA GLU A 16 -0.09 0.42 11.70
C GLU A 16 0.02 -0.83 10.83
N ARG A 17 -0.47 -1.96 11.33
CA ARG A 17 -0.59 -3.22 10.57
C ARG A 17 -1.45 -3.04 9.33
N LEU A 18 -2.63 -2.44 9.49
CA LEU A 18 -3.60 -2.29 8.42
C LEU A 18 -3.21 -1.19 7.42
N MET A 19 -3.04 0.05 7.90
CA MET A 19 -2.95 1.23 7.04
C MET A 19 -1.54 1.59 6.59
N VAL A 20 -0.51 1.02 7.23
CA VAL A 20 0.89 1.21 6.82
C VAL A 20 1.40 -0.05 6.13
N LEU A 21 1.65 -1.12 6.87
CA LEU A 21 2.26 -2.34 6.30
C LEU A 21 1.33 -2.99 5.27
N GLY A 22 0.09 -3.19 5.66
CA GLY A 22 -0.92 -3.84 4.86
C GLY A 22 -1.27 -3.10 3.57
N ASN A 23 -1.60 -1.81 3.71
CA ASN A 23 -1.81 -0.90 2.59
C ASN A 23 -0.59 -0.89 1.64
N PHE A 24 0.63 -0.77 2.17
CA PHE A 24 1.84 -0.81 1.34
C PHE A 24 1.97 -2.11 0.54
N MET A 25 1.81 -3.26 1.20
CA MET A 25 1.92 -4.58 0.55
C MET A 25 0.84 -4.78 -0.52
N LEU A 26 -0.39 -4.31 -0.26
CA LEU A 26 -1.48 -4.36 -1.24
C LEU A 26 -1.20 -3.43 -2.43
N LEU A 27 -0.72 -2.21 -2.19
CA LEU A 27 -0.36 -1.27 -3.24
C LEU A 27 0.82 -1.76 -4.11
N CYS A 28 1.71 -2.55 -3.52
CA CYS A 28 2.79 -3.24 -4.24
C CYS A 28 2.35 -4.55 -4.89
N GLU A 29 1.10 -4.97 -4.69
CA GLU A 29 0.52 -6.18 -5.27
C GLU A 29 1.28 -7.45 -4.88
N PHE A 30 1.72 -7.53 -3.62
CA PHE A 30 2.37 -8.74 -3.10
C PHE A 30 1.39 -9.92 -3.04
N ASP A 31 1.93 -11.14 -3.17
CA ASP A 31 1.13 -12.34 -3.05
C ASP A 31 0.51 -12.41 -1.64
N PRO A 32 -0.82 -12.56 -1.50
CA PRO A 32 -1.46 -12.61 -0.18
C PRO A 32 -0.89 -13.70 0.74
N ASN A 33 -0.38 -14.80 0.19
CA ASN A 33 0.27 -15.88 0.95
C ASN A 33 1.67 -15.46 1.45
N GLU A 34 2.41 -14.67 0.67
CA GLU A 34 3.69 -14.08 1.12
C GLU A 34 3.42 -13.07 2.24
N VAL A 35 2.39 -12.23 2.08
CA VAL A 35 1.98 -11.28 3.12
C VAL A 35 1.56 -12.02 4.39
N TYR A 36 0.77 -13.09 4.27
CA TYR A 36 0.35 -13.91 5.40
C TYR A 36 1.55 -14.49 6.15
N SER A 37 2.46 -15.14 5.42
CA SER A 37 3.67 -15.73 6.01
C SER A 37 4.49 -14.67 6.74
N TRP A 38 4.64 -13.47 6.15
CA TRP A 38 5.35 -12.36 6.78
C TRP A 38 4.67 -11.90 8.09
N PHE A 39 3.34 -11.75 8.11
CA PHE A 39 2.64 -11.40 9.35
C PHE A 39 2.72 -12.52 10.41
N MET A 40 2.75 -13.78 10.00
CA MET A 40 2.93 -14.91 10.92
C MET A 40 4.33 -14.99 11.52
N GLU A 41 5.37 -14.63 10.79
CA GLU A 41 6.76 -14.69 11.28
C GLU A 41 7.09 -13.56 12.26
N TRP A 42 6.51 -12.37 12.07
CA TRP A 42 6.98 -11.16 12.72
C TRP A 42 6.21 -10.75 13.99
N TYR A 43 5.01 -11.28 14.21
CA TYR A 43 4.14 -10.88 15.31
C TYR A 43 4.00 -11.94 16.39
N ILE A 44 4.11 -11.54 17.66
CA ILE A 44 3.96 -12.43 18.81
C ILE A 44 2.52 -12.93 19.01
N ASP A 45 1.53 -12.19 18.49
CA ASP A 45 0.11 -12.49 18.56
C ASP A 45 -0.43 -13.11 17.25
N SER A 46 0.46 -13.68 16.44
CA SER A 46 0.10 -14.33 15.19
C SER A 46 -0.44 -15.74 15.42
N TYR A 47 -1.72 -15.91 15.09
CA TYR A 47 -2.38 -17.20 15.03
C TYR A 47 -3.24 -17.24 13.78
N ASP A 48 -3.37 -18.41 13.14
CA ASP A 48 -4.08 -18.54 11.86
C ASP A 48 -5.50 -17.95 11.91
N TRP A 49 -6.25 -18.23 12.98
CA TRP A 49 -7.62 -17.74 13.16
C TRP A 49 -7.71 -16.20 13.27
N VAL A 50 -6.62 -15.53 13.66
CA VAL A 50 -6.51 -14.06 13.70
C VAL A 50 -5.99 -13.55 12.36
N MET A 51 -4.93 -14.12 11.82
CA MET A 51 -4.21 -13.56 10.68
C MET A 51 -4.91 -13.83 9.36
N VAL A 52 -5.64 -14.94 9.21
CA VAL A 52 -6.40 -15.24 7.99
C VAL A 52 -7.42 -14.14 7.65
N PRO A 53 -8.36 -13.76 8.54
CA PRO A 53 -9.32 -12.69 8.24
C PRO A 53 -8.66 -11.31 8.13
N ASN A 54 -7.63 -11.04 8.93
CA ASN A 54 -6.93 -9.75 8.91
C ASN A 54 -6.13 -9.54 7.62
N VAL A 55 -5.40 -10.55 7.15
CA VAL A 55 -4.54 -10.45 5.98
C VAL A 55 -5.35 -10.64 4.70
N TYR A 56 -6.02 -11.78 4.52
CA TYR A 56 -6.69 -12.09 3.25
C TYR A 56 -7.96 -11.26 3.06
N GLY A 57 -8.72 -11.00 4.14
CA GLY A 57 -9.96 -10.24 4.08
C GLY A 57 -9.75 -8.74 4.14
N MET A 58 -9.26 -8.23 5.28
CA MET A 58 -9.18 -6.78 5.49
C MET A 58 -8.04 -6.12 4.72
N THR A 59 -6.87 -6.74 4.70
CA THR A 59 -5.68 -6.06 4.21
C THR A 59 -5.47 -6.21 2.71
N GLN A 60 -5.58 -7.44 2.19
CA GLN A 60 -5.29 -7.76 0.79
C GLN A 60 -6.52 -7.78 -0.11
N PHE A 61 -7.72 -7.77 0.47
CA PHE A 61 -8.99 -7.86 -0.26
C PHE A 61 -9.03 -9.09 -1.21
N ALA A 62 -8.30 -10.15 -0.85
CA ALA A 62 -8.13 -11.35 -1.65
C ALA A 62 -9.38 -12.26 -1.60
N ASP A 63 -10.29 -12.01 -0.66
CA ASP A 63 -11.58 -12.68 -0.53
C ASP A 63 -12.66 -12.12 -1.49
N GLY A 64 -12.34 -11.12 -2.32
CA GLY A 64 -13.31 -10.49 -3.22
C GLY A 64 -14.39 -9.67 -2.50
N GLY A 65 -14.18 -9.36 -1.22
CA GLY A 65 -15.06 -8.52 -0.42
C GLY A 65 -16.06 -9.26 0.46
N ILE A 66 -15.76 -10.50 0.84
CA ILE A 66 -16.59 -11.31 1.75
C ILE A 66 -16.56 -10.73 3.17
N MET A 67 -15.38 -10.32 3.65
CA MET A 67 -15.19 -9.74 4.99
C MET A 67 -15.29 -8.22 5.01
N THR A 68 -14.81 -7.55 3.96
CA THR A 68 -14.87 -6.09 3.88
C THR A 68 -15.45 -5.67 2.55
N THR A 69 -16.29 -4.64 2.54
CA THR A 69 -16.90 -4.14 1.30
C THR A 69 -15.96 -3.21 0.52
N LYS A 70 -14.80 -2.85 1.11
CA LYS A 70 -13.83 -1.91 0.55
C LYS A 70 -12.41 -2.30 0.97
N PRO A 71 -11.43 -2.28 0.05
CA PRO A 71 -10.03 -2.45 0.41
C PRO A 71 -9.55 -1.25 1.23
N TYR A 72 -8.77 -1.51 2.30
CA TYR A 72 -8.17 -0.48 3.15
C TYR A 72 -6.93 0.14 2.48
N ILE A 73 -7.17 0.89 1.40
CA ILE A 73 -6.14 1.62 0.67
C ILE A 73 -6.23 3.12 0.92
N SER A 74 -5.07 3.77 0.98
CA SER A 74 -4.99 5.23 1.11
C SER A 74 -3.71 5.79 0.51
N GLY A 75 -3.77 7.00 -0.03
CA GLY A 75 -2.59 7.79 -0.37
C GLY A 75 -1.84 8.31 0.86
N SER A 76 -0.72 8.99 0.61
CA SER A 76 0.21 9.51 1.62
C SER A 76 -0.44 10.47 2.62
N ASN A 77 -1.45 11.23 2.17
CA ASN A 77 -2.17 12.21 2.98
C ASN A 77 -2.87 11.58 4.20
N TYR A 78 -3.27 10.31 4.14
CA TYR A 78 -3.83 9.63 5.31
C TYR A 78 -2.76 9.46 6.40
N LEU A 79 -1.58 8.96 6.00
CA LEU A 79 -0.45 8.76 6.92
C LEU A 79 0.00 10.08 7.54
N LEU A 80 0.16 11.12 6.71
CA LEU A 80 0.55 12.47 7.18
C LEU A 80 -0.43 13.09 8.18
N LYS A 81 -1.72 12.72 8.12
CA LYS A 81 -2.74 13.24 9.05
C LYS A 81 -2.87 12.41 10.33
N MET A 82 -2.68 11.10 10.24
CA MET A 82 -2.95 10.16 11.33
C MET A 82 -1.71 9.82 12.15
N GLY A 83 -0.51 10.19 11.68
CA GLY A 83 0.73 9.99 12.43
C GLY A 83 1.71 11.14 12.25
N ASN A 84 2.76 11.12 13.06
CA ASN A 84 3.87 12.09 12.99
C ASN A 84 4.90 11.63 11.95
N TRP A 85 4.50 11.56 10.69
CA TRP A 85 5.39 11.24 9.58
C TRP A 85 5.95 12.53 8.99
N GLU A 86 7.26 12.71 9.09
CA GLU A 86 7.92 13.79 8.34
C GLU A 86 7.87 13.47 6.85
N LYS A 87 7.81 14.49 5.98
CA LYS A 87 7.87 14.30 4.52
C LYS A 87 9.14 13.57 4.05
N GLY A 88 10.14 13.47 4.95
CA GLY A 88 11.21 12.50 4.92
C GLY A 88 12.15 12.62 3.72
N GLU A 89 13.07 11.68 3.64
CA GLU A 89 14.12 11.63 2.63
C GLU A 89 13.59 11.30 1.23
N THR A 90 14.25 11.86 0.23
CA THR A 90 14.03 11.58 -1.18
C THR A 90 14.82 10.36 -1.59
N LEU A 91 14.16 9.39 -2.21
CA LEU A 91 14.81 8.20 -2.73
C LEU A 91 15.11 8.40 -4.22
N LEU A 92 16.29 7.94 -4.63
CA LEU A 92 16.59 7.67 -6.04
C LEU A 92 15.93 6.35 -6.42
N ILE A 93 14.97 6.44 -7.33
CA ILE A 93 14.26 5.32 -7.94
C ILE A 93 14.67 5.18 -9.40
N GLY A 94 14.28 4.08 -10.06
CA GLY A 94 14.72 3.78 -11.43
C GLY A 94 14.58 4.96 -12.40
N ASN A 95 15.51 5.03 -13.37
CA ASN A 95 15.65 6.13 -14.34
C ASN A 95 16.02 7.49 -13.69
N ASP A 96 16.81 7.47 -12.60
CA ASP A 96 17.33 8.66 -11.90
C ASP A 96 16.25 9.63 -11.40
N ILE A 97 15.02 9.15 -11.22
CA ILE A 97 13.93 9.95 -10.69
C ILE A 97 14.13 10.08 -9.18
N GLN A 98 14.10 11.32 -8.71
CA GLN A 98 14.05 11.65 -7.28
C GLN A 98 12.59 11.82 -6.85
N ALA A 99 12.20 11.04 -5.84
CA ALA A 99 10.86 11.08 -5.27
C ALA A 99 10.90 10.92 -3.74
N SER A 100 10.14 11.77 -3.04
CA SER A 100 9.87 11.58 -1.60
C SER A 100 9.09 10.29 -1.36
N TRP A 101 9.16 9.75 -0.13
CA TRP A 101 8.33 8.58 0.22
C TRP A 101 6.84 8.84 -0.01
N SER A 102 6.37 10.08 0.20
CA SER A 102 4.98 10.45 -0.02
C SER A 102 4.60 10.42 -1.50
N GLU A 103 5.50 10.85 -2.39
CA GLU A 103 5.28 10.75 -3.84
C GLU A 103 5.30 9.30 -4.33
N ILE A 104 6.17 8.47 -3.76
CA ILE A 104 6.19 7.03 -4.05
C ILE A 104 4.87 6.39 -3.64
N TRP A 105 4.41 6.68 -2.43
CA TRP A 105 3.15 6.16 -1.90
C TRP A 105 1.95 6.58 -2.75
N ASP A 106 1.87 7.87 -3.11
CA ASP A 106 0.80 8.37 -3.97
C ASP A 106 0.88 7.79 -5.39
N GLY A 107 2.10 7.60 -5.92
CA GLY A 107 2.33 6.93 -7.19
C GLY A 107 1.78 5.51 -7.18
N LEU A 108 2.14 4.72 -6.17
CA LEU A 108 1.64 3.35 -5.99
C LEU A 108 0.12 3.33 -5.85
N PHE A 109 -0.46 4.23 -5.05
CA PHE A 109 -1.89 4.36 -4.86
C PHE A 109 -2.62 4.63 -6.19
N TRP A 110 -2.24 5.66 -6.93
CA TRP A 110 -2.94 6.03 -8.17
C TRP A 110 -2.73 5.00 -9.28
N ARG A 111 -1.54 4.38 -9.37
CA ARG A 111 -1.27 3.27 -10.29
C ARG A 111 -2.18 2.08 -9.97
N PHE A 112 -2.29 1.68 -8.70
CA PHE A 112 -3.14 0.58 -8.27
C PHE A 112 -4.62 0.85 -8.59
N MET A 113 -5.09 2.07 -8.31
CA MET A 113 -6.45 2.51 -8.64
C MET A 113 -6.74 2.41 -10.15
N ASP A 114 -5.78 2.80 -11.00
CA ASP A 114 -5.94 2.71 -12.46
C ASP A 114 -5.93 1.26 -12.95
N LYS A 115 -5.03 0.42 -12.41
CA LYS A 115 -4.94 -1.00 -12.76
C LYS A 115 -6.21 -1.77 -12.38
N GLN A 116 -6.77 -1.48 -11.21
CA GLN A 116 -8.00 -2.11 -10.70
C GLN A 116 -9.27 -1.29 -11.02
N ARG A 117 -9.24 -0.44 -12.05
CA ARG A 117 -10.31 0.49 -12.41
C ARG A 117 -11.68 -0.18 -12.55
N LYS A 118 -11.75 -1.39 -13.15
CA LYS A 118 -13.01 -2.14 -13.29
C LYS A 118 -13.65 -2.40 -11.93
N PHE A 119 -12.87 -2.91 -10.99
CA PHE A 119 -13.32 -3.16 -9.62
C PHE A 119 -13.75 -1.86 -8.93
N PHE A 120 -12.95 -0.79 -9.00
CA PHE A 120 -13.28 0.47 -8.33
C PHE A 120 -14.47 1.22 -8.94
N SER A 121 -14.74 1.03 -10.24
CA SER A 121 -15.84 1.70 -10.94
C SER A 121 -17.22 1.21 -10.50
N SER A 122 -17.33 -0.03 -10.00
CA SER A 122 -18.59 -0.60 -9.49
C SER A 122 -19.00 0.00 -8.14
N ASN A 123 -18.04 0.56 -7.39
CA ASN A 123 -18.30 1.15 -6.07
C ASN A 123 -18.48 2.68 -6.21
N PRO A 124 -19.68 3.24 -5.93
CA PRO A 124 -19.95 4.67 -6.17
C PRO A 124 -18.98 5.63 -5.48
N ARG A 125 -18.47 5.27 -4.29
CA ARG A 125 -17.53 6.12 -3.54
C ARG A 125 -16.11 6.05 -4.12
N LEU A 126 -15.65 4.86 -4.54
CA LEU A 126 -14.32 4.68 -5.11
C LEU A 126 -14.28 5.14 -6.58
N GLY A 127 -15.40 5.04 -7.30
CA GLY A 127 -15.57 5.62 -8.63
C GLY A 127 -15.37 7.14 -8.67
N MET A 128 -15.62 7.86 -7.56
CA MET A 128 -15.31 9.29 -7.47
C MET A 128 -13.79 9.54 -7.52
N LEU A 129 -12.98 8.68 -6.90
CA LEU A 129 -11.52 8.79 -6.96
C LEU A 129 -10.99 8.55 -8.39
N LEU A 130 -11.61 7.63 -9.14
CA LEU A 130 -11.28 7.43 -10.56
C LEU A 130 -11.56 8.69 -11.39
N LYS A 131 -12.66 9.40 -11.13
CA LYS A 131 -12.93 10.70 -11.78
C LYS A 131 -11.88 11.75 -11.42
N THR A 132 -11.37 11.75 -10.20
CA THR A 132 -10.25 12.62 -9.80
C THR A 132 -8.98 12.26 -10.56
N LEU A 133 -8.69 10.96 -10.73
CA LEU A 133 -7.56 10.49 -11.54
C LEU A 133 -7.69 10.91 -13.00
N ASP A 134 -8.90 10.83 -13.57
CA ASP A 134 -9.17 11.20 -14.97
C ASP A 134 -9.03 12.70 -15.24
N LYS A 135 -9.27 13.52 -14.21
CA LYS A 135 -9.11 14.99 -14.26
C LYS A 135 -7.71 15.45 -13.84
N MET A 136 -6.85 14.53 -13.41
CA MET A 136 -5.50 14.88 -13.00
C MET A 136 -4.71 15.39 -14.20
N ASP A 137 -3.88 16.41 -13.98
CA ASP A 137 -2.95 16.90 -14.99
C ASP A 137 -2.14 15.73 -15.62
N PRO A 138 -2.09 15.60 -16.95
CA PRO A 138 -1.41 14.49 -17.61
C PRO A 138 0.05 14.35 -17.20
N THR A 139 0.79 15.46 -17.09
CA THR A 139 2.22 15.44 -16.72
C THR A 139 2.41 14.95 -15.29
N LYS A 140 1.51 15.36 -14.38
CA LYS A 140 1.50 14.87 -13.00
C LYS A 140 1.16 13.38 -12.94
N LYS A 141 0.18 12.92 -13.71
CA LYS A 141 -0.23 11.50 -13.77
C LYS A 141 0.92 10.64 -14.29
N GLU A 142 1.56 11.04 -15.38
CA GLU A 142 2.73 10.36 -15.94
C GLU A 142 3.88 10.29 -14.95
N ARG A 143 4.19 11.39 -14.25
CA ARG A 143 5.22 11.40 -13.20
C ARG A 143 4.90 10.40 -12.09
N LEU A 144 3.68 10.38 -11.57
CA LEU A 144 3.27 9.45 -10.51
C LEU A 144 3.39 7.98 -10.95
N PHE A 145 3.01 7.68 -12.19
CA PHE A 145 3.10 6.33 -12.73
C PHE A 145 4.55 5.92 -12.99
N ALA A 146 5.39 6.83 -13.50
CA ALA A 146 6.82 6.60 -13.66
C ALA A 146 7.49 6.32 -12.31
N ILE A 147 7.14 7.09 -11.27
CA ILE A 147 7.63 6.88 -9.90
C ILE A 147 7.24 5.49 -9.39
N ALA A 148 5.97 5.13 -9.49
CA ALA A 148 5.45 3.85 -9.03
C ALA A 148 6.13 2.67 -9.73
N ASN A 149 6.20 2.70 -11.07
CA ASN A 149 6.81 1.63 -11.86
C ASN A 149 8.33 1.54 -11.61
N GLY A 150 9.02 2.68 -11.48
CA GLY A 150 10.44 2.72 -11.15
C GLY A 150 10.73 2.15 -9.76
N TYR A 151 9.86 2.41 -8.79
CA TYR A 151 9.97 1.83 -7.45
C TYR A 151 9.72 0.32 -7.43
N LEU A 152 8.65 -0.15 -8.10
CA LEU A 152 8.34 -1.59 -8.18
C LEU A 152 9.44 -2.38 -8.89
N LYS A 153 9.98 -1.84 -9.99
CA LYS A 153 11.10 -2.47 -10.69
C LYS A 153 12.34 -2.60 -9.80
N LYS A 154 12.62 -1.57 -8.98
CA LYS A 154 13.71 -1.62 -8.01
C LYS A 154 13.46 -2.69 -6.94
N LEU A 155 12.22 -2.79 -6.43
CA LEU A 155 11.84 -3.82 -5.46
C LEU A 155 12.05 -5.24 -6.00
N ASP A 156 11.63 -5.50 -7.24
CA ASP A 156 11.79 -6.82 -7.88
C ASP A 156 13.25 -7.19 -8.09
N GLN A 157 14.11 -6.22 -8.43
CA GLN A 157 15.55 -6.44 -8.55
C GLN A 157 16.23 -6.83 -7.24
N THR A 158 15.68 -6.39 -6.11
CA THR A 158 16.18 -6.77 -4.77
C THR A 158 15.76 -8.16 -4.31
N LYS A 159 14.90 -8.88 -5.06
CA LYS A 159 14.50 -10.27 -4.74
C LYS A 159 15.58 -11.30 -5.12
N HIS A 160 16.67 -10.89 -5.75
CA HIS A 160 17.80 -11.74 -6.17
C HIS A 160 19.11 -11.23 -5.55
#